data_AF-A0A6B2CPB2-F1
#
_entry.id   AF-A0A6B2CPB2-F1
#
_cell.length_a   1.000
_cell.length_b   1.000
_cell.length_c   1.000
_cell.angle_alpha   90.00
_cell.angle_beta   90.00
_cell.angle_gamma   90.00
#
_symmetry.space_group_name_H-M   'P 1'
#
loop_
_entity.id
_entity.type
_entity.pdbx_description
1 polymer ?
#
loop_
_entity_poly.entity_id
_entity_poly.type
_entity_poly.pdbx_seq_one_letter_code
_entity_poly.pdbx_strand_id
1 'polypeptide(L)'
;MRWRDEDEGAEGAPTLCDDLDELCRLNERAIMALRPGLLDALDAMMEDLLGFPDVKGYAMSEVVSAVVSTYGYESIRSALRCSLPSLYLGLRLTLGSLLVGLVADLAVRGPAAEARLRRALEEGVSLREFARGEAYRGLRRRLNEALGWLRGELGAEPVDFTYRAYVTLSRPLQVAPGRGKGALAEAMDDVVGLPPSIGSCLDYGEGEEGALRRLLRRMHMAVDLARLSNGMVLYAWGYLTKAVDEEALESLRESIEEALNDLRDARRDEEA
;
A
#
# COMPACT_ATOMS: atom_id res chain seq x y z
N MET A 1 -15.69 -10.98 -48.22
CA MET A 1 -15.27 -12.31 -47.76
C MET A 1 -16.21 -12.74 -46.65
N ARG A 2 -16.85 -13.90 -46.81
CA ARG A 2 -17.77 -14.51 -45.82
C ARG A 2 -16.93 -15.02 -44.65
N TRP A 3 -17.32 -14.67 -43.42
CA TRP A 3 -16.95 -15.44 -42.25
C TRP A 3 -17.73 -16.75 -42.34
N ARG A 4 -17.01 -17.88 -42.41
CA ARG A 4 -17.58 -19.21 -42.21
C ARG A 4 -17.47 -19.50 -40.73
N ASP A 5 -18.62 -19.70 -40.10
CA ASP A 5 -18.76 -20.59 -38.98
C ASP A 5 -18.41 -22.01 -39.45
N GLU A 6 -17.50 -22.67 -38.74
CA GLU A 6 -17.41 -24.12 -38.53
C GLU A 6 -16.18 -24.37 -37.64
N ASP A 7 -16.43 -24.54 -36.34
CA ASP A 7 -15.97 -25.73 -35.61
C ASP A 7 -16.79 -25.84 -34.30
N GLU A 8 -17.83 -26.66 -34.36
CA GLU A 8 -18.37 -27.35 -33.20
C GLU A 8 -17.34 -28.39 -32.74
N GLY A 9 -16.86 -28.29 -31.50
CA GLY A 9 -16.11 -29.39 -30.87
C GLY A 9 -15.05 -29.01 -29.84
N ALA A 10 -15.44 -28.44 -28.70
CA ALA A 10 -14.79 -28.72 -27.41
C ALA A 10 -15.72 -28.32 -26.25
N GLU A 11 -16.49 -29.28 -25.74
CA GLU A 11 -16.88 -29.22 -24.33
C GLU A 11 -15.59 -29.23 -23.49
N GLY A 12 -15.36 -28.18 -22.70
CA GLY A 12 -14.49 -28.24 -21.52
C GLY A 12 -13.01 -27.88 -21.68
N ALA A 13 -12.64 -26.92 -22.52
CA ALA A 13 -11.32 -26.28 -22.38
C ALA A 13 -11.39 -25.14 -21.34
N PRO A 14 -10.54 -25.13 -20.28
CA PRO A 14 -10.50 -24.04 -19.32
C PRO A 14 -10.25 -22.71 -20.02
N THR A 15 -10.98 -21.67 -19.63
CA THR A 15 -10.70 -20.31 -20.10
C THR A 15 -9.57 -19.70 -19.26
N LEU A 16 -8.92 -18.65 -19.79
CA LEU A 16 -7.94 -17.86 -19.03
C LEU A 16 -8.52 -17.36 -17.69
N CYS A 17 -9.82 -17.07 -17.64
CA CYS A 17 -10.50 -16.67 -16.42
C CYS A 17 -10.62 -17.83 -15.42
N ASP A 18 -10.91 -19.05 -15.89
CA ASP A 18 -10.98 -20.24 -15.03
C ASP A 18 -9.61 -20.58 -14.42
N ASP A 19 -8.54 -20.44 -15.21
CA ASP A 19 -7.17 -20.66 -14.75
C ASP A 19 -6.73 -19.61 -13.72
N LEU A 20 -7.10 -18.33 -13.93
CA LEU A 20 -6.85 -17.25 -12.97
C LEU A 20 -7.63 -17.46 -11.67
N ASP A 21 -8.90 -17.84 -11.75
CA ASP A 21 -9.74 -18.12 -10.58
C ASP A 21 -9.19 -19.29 -9.76
N GLU A 22 -8.74 -20.36 -10.40
CA GLU A 22 -8.14 -21.49 -9.67
C GLU A 22 -6.80 -21.09 -9.05
N LEU A 23 -5.97 -20.30 -9.73
CA LEU A 23 -4.73 -19.76 -9.16
C LEU A 23 -5.00 -18.88 -7.94
N CYS A 24 -6.00 -17.99 -8.00
CA CYS A 24 -6.41 -17.17 -6.86
C CYS A 24 -6.87 -18.02 -5.67
N ARG A 25 -7.67 -19.08 -5.93
CA ARG A 25 -8.11 -20.02 -4.88
C ARG A 25 -6.97 -20.80 -4.27
N LEU A 26 -6.00 -21.25 -5.06
CA LEU A 26 -4.83 -21.96 -4.57
C LEU A 26 -3.97 -21.06 -3.68
N ASN A 27 -3.75 -19.82 -4.08
CA ASN A 27 -3.06 -18.83 -3.26
C ASN A 27 -3.81 -18.53 -1.96
N GLU A 28 -5.13 -18.37 -2.01
CA GLU A 28 -5.95 -18.16 -0.82
C GLU A 28 -5.83 -19.35 0.15
N ARG A 29 -5.94 -20.59 -0.33
CA ARG A 29 -5.74 -21.79 0.49
C ARG A 29 -4.34 -21.79 1.11
N ALA A 30 -3.31 -21.43 0.36
CA ALA A 30 -1.94 -21.36 0.86
C ALA A 30 -1.76 -20.27 1.92
N ILE A 31 -2.36 -19.09 1.73
CA ILE A 31 -2.37 -18.01 2.73
C ILE A 31 -3.04 -18.51 4.02
N MET A 32 -4.24 -19.08 3.92
CA MET A 32 -4.98 -19.60 5.07
C MET A 32 -4.22 -20.70 5.81
N ALA A 33 -3.49 -21.55 5.09
CA ALA A 33 -2.73 -22.65 5.68
C ALA A 33 -1.40 -22.20 6.32
N LEU A 34 -0.69 -21.26 5.70
CA LEU A 34 0.69 -20.93 6.06
C LEU A 34 0.84 -19.60 6.80
N ARG A 35 -0.09 -18.66 6.61
CA ARG A 35 -0.05 -17.33 7.22
C ARG A 35 -1.45 -16.69 7.29
N PRO A 36 -2.41 -17.28 8.02
CA PRO A 36 -3.78 -16.77 8.10
C PRO A 36 -3.85 -15.31 8.59
N GLY A 37 -3.00 -14.93 9.55
CA GLY A 37 -2.94 -13.56 10.07
C GLY A 37 -2.58 -12.48 9.05
N LEU A 38 -2.13 -12.83 7.84
CA LEU A 38 -1.94 -11.86 6.77
C LEU A 38 -3.26 -11.21 6.35
N LEU A 39 -4.37 -11.97 6.35
CA LEU A 39 -5.68 -11.41 6.05
C LEU A 39 -6.18 -10.54 7.21
N ASP A 40 -5.96 -10.98 8.45
CA ASP A 40 -6.32 -10.19 9.64
C ASP A 40 -5.57 -8.84 9.66
N ALA A 41 -4.29 -8.82 9.27
CA ALA A 41 -3.52 -7.58 9.15
C ALA A 41 -4.04 -6.64 8.04
N LEU A 42 -4.50 -7.20 6.91
CA LEU A 42 -5.18 -6.41 5.87
C LEU A 42 -6.49 -5.83 6.39
N ASP A 43 -7.29 -6.66 7.07
CA ASP A 43 -8.59 -6.29 7.59
C ASP A 43 -8.43 -5.15 8.62
N ALA A 44 -7.49 -5.29 9.56
CA ALA A 44 -7.17 -4.25 10.54
C ALA A 44 -6.71 -2.94 9.88
N MET A 45 -5.80 -3.01 8.89
CA MET A 45 -5.37 -1.82 8.14
C MET A 45 -6.55 -1.12 7.46
N MET A 46 -7.51 -1.89 6.96
CA MET A 46 -8.67 -1.35 6.26
C MET A 46 -9.73 -0.81 7.22
N GLU A 47 -9.92 -1.45 8.37
CA GLU A 47 -10.73 -0.93 9.46
C GLU A 47 -10.18 0.41 9.96
N ASP A 48 -8.86 0.56 10.11
CA ASP A 48 -8.23 1.84 10.48
C ASP A 48 -8.57 2.97 9.48
N LEU A 49 -8.56 2.65 8.18
CA LEU A 49 -8.87 3.61 7.12
C LEU A 49 -10.37 3.93 7.04
N LEU A 50 -11.24 2.93 7.23
CA LEU A 50 -12.69 3.08 7.22
C LEU A 50 -13.22 3.80 8.45
N GLY A 51 -12.58 3.58 9.60
CA GLY A 51 -12.90 4.22 10.87
C GLY A 51 -12.40 5.66 10.97
N PHE A 52 -11.59 6.12 10.02
CA PHE A 52 -11.07 7.47 10.03
C PHE A 52 -12.19 8.52 9.81
N PRO A 53 -12.29 9.57 10.64
CA PRO A 53 -13.39 10.53 10.55
C PRO A 53 -13.44 11.28 9.21
N ASP A 54 -14.64 11.41 8.62
CA ASP A 54 -14.86 12.27 7.46
C ASP A 54 -14.92 13.74 7.88
N VAL A 55 -13.82 14.48 7.65
CA VAL A 55 -13.70 15.90 7.99
C VAL A 55 -13.74 16.77 6.74
N LYS A 56 -14.87 17.48 6.56
CA LYS A 56 -15.11 18.34 5.39
C LYS A 56 -14.08 19.46 5.25
N GLY A 57 -13.71 19.73 4.00
CA GLY A 57 -12.83 20.85 3.65
C GLY A 57 -11.33 20.56 3.78
N TYR A 58 -10.96 19.30 4.04
CA TYR A 58 -9.58 18.85 4.11
C TYR A 58 -9.26 17.85 3.00
N ALA A 59 -8.10 18.01 2.38
CA ALA A 59 -7.61 17.10 1.35
C ALA A 59 -7.41 15.69 1.89
N MET A 60 -7.05 15.54 3.17
CA MET A 60 -6.90 14.22 3.80
C MET A 60 -8.19 13.40 3.76
N SER A 61 -9.34 14.00 4.07
CA SER A 61 -10.63 13.29 4.08
C SER A 61 -11.01 12.79 2.68
N GLU A 62 -10.82 13.65 1.68
CA GLU A 62 -11.04 13.31 0.26
C GLU A 62 -10.12 12.17 -0.19
N VAL A 63 -8.86 12.19 0.24
CA VAL A 63 -7.90 11.13 -0.04
C VAL A 63 -8.30 9.81 0.61
N VAL A 64 -8.70 9.81 1.89
CA VAL A 64 -9.12 8.59 2.58
C VAL A 64 -10.34 7.99 1.88
N SER A 65 -11.33 8.81 1.55
CA SER A 65 -12.51 8.39 0.78
C SER A 65 -12.14 7.80 -0.59
N ALA A 66 -11.22 8.46 -1.31
CA ALA A 66 -10.73 7.97 -2.60
C ALA A 66 -9.96 6.65 -2.48
N VAL A 67 -9.13 6.50 -1.44
CA VAL A 67 -8.39 5.27 -1.17
C VAL A 67 -9.35 4.13 -0.86
N VAL A 68 -10.31 4.35 0.04
CA VAL A 68 -11.31 3.35 0.42
C VAL A 68 -12.16 2.93 -0.79
N SER A 69 -12.57 3.87 -1.64
CA SER A 69 -13.41 3.57 -2.81
C SER A 69 -12.63 2.94 -3.97
N THR A 70 -11.39 3.37 -4.22
CA THR A 70 -10.61 2.97 -5.41
C THR A 70 -9.75 1.75 -5.13
N TYR A 71 -9.22 1.65 -3.93
CA TYR A 71 -8.23 0.65 -3.55
C TYR A 71 -8.66 -0.16 -2.32
N GLY A 72 -9.74 0.23 -1.64
CA GLY A 72 -9.94 -0.06 -0.22
C GLY A 72 -9.86 -1.52 0.13
N TYR A 73 -10.91 -2.30 -0.08
CA TYR A 73 -10.98 -3.60 0.56
C TYR A 73 -10.87 -4.75 -0.42
N GLU A 74 -11.85 -4.85 -1.31
CA GLU A 74 -11.93 -5.97 -2.26
C GLU A 74 -10.77 -5.98 -3.25
N SER A 75 -10.28 -4.80 -3.67
CA SER A 75 -9.17 -4.70 -4.60
C SER A 75 -7.85 -5.18 -4.00
N ILE A 76 -7.52 -4.78 -2.77
CA ILE A 76 -6.28 -5.23 -2.10
C ILE A 76 -6.38 -6.70 -1.71
N ARG A 77 -7.55 -7.16 -1.24
CA ARG A 77 -7.77 -8.58 -0.92
C ARG A 77 -7.70 -9.47 -2.16
N SER A 78 -8.29 -9.03 -3.27
CA SER A 78 -8.18 -9.71 -4.56
C SER A 78 -6.74 -9.69 -5.08
N ALA A 79 -6.03 -8.57 -4.94
CA ALA A 79 -4.62 -8.49 -5.29
C ALA A 79 -3.77 -9.45 -4.45
N LEU A 80 -3.99 -9.56 -3.14
CA LEU A 80 -3.30 -10.53 -2.31
C LEU A 80 -3.56 -11.98 -2.79
N ARG A 81 -4.81 -12.31 -3.11
CA ARG A 81 -5.19 -13.65 -3.59
C ARG A 81 -4.62 -13.95 -4.98
N CYS A 82 -4.53 -12.96 -5.87
CA CYS A 82 -4.31 -13.21 -7.29
C CYS A 82 -2.95 -12.70 -7.83
N SER A 83 -2.39 -11.64 -7.26
CA SER A 83 -1.19 -10.96 -7.77
C SER A 83 -0.44 -10.17 -6.70
N LEU A 84 0.67 -10.73 -6.25
CA LEU A 84 1.56 -10.08 -5.28
C LEU A 84 2.05 -8.68 -5.71
N PRO A 85 2.50 -8.43 -6.96
CA PRO A 85 2.88 -7.08 -7.38
C PRO A 85 1.73 -6.08 -7.21
N SER A 86 0.49 -6.53 -7.44
CA SER A 86 -0.70 -5.69 -7.26
C SER A 86 -0.95 -5.35 -5.79
N LEU A 87 -0.63 -6.24 -4.85
CA LEU A 87 -0.70 -5.95 -3.41
C LEU A 87 0.28 -4.83 -3.04
N TYR A 88 1.56 -4.96 -3.41
CA TYR A 88 2.57 -3.92 -3.13
C TYR A 88 2.21 -2.58 -3.77
N LEU A 89 1.63 -2.62 -4.98
CA LEU A 89 1.12 -1.43 -5.64
C LEU A 89 -0.01 -0.79 -4.82
N GLY A 90 -1.00 -1.56 -4.38
CA GLY A 90 -2.09 -1.07 -3.53
C GLY A 90 -1.58 -0.42 -2.24
N LEU A 91 -0.74 -1.12 -1.48
CA LEU A 91 -0.14 -0.61 -0.24
C LEU A 91 0.65 0.70 -0.47
N ARG A 92 1.45 0.74 -1.55
CA ARG A 92 2.20 1.94 -1.93
C ARG A 92 1.30 3.09 -2.31
N LEU A 93 0.26 2.84 -3.12
CA LEU A 93 -0.67 3.87 -3.57
C LEU A 93 -1.43 4.46 -2.40
N THR A 94 -1.89 3.63 -1.46
CA THR A 94 -2.51 4.07 -0.21
C THR A 94 -1.61 5.02 0.56
N LEU A 95 -0.40 4.59 0.95
CA LEU A 95 0.54 5.43 1.70
C LEU A 95 0.92 6.69 0.92
N GLY A 96 1.17 6.55 -0.38
CA GLY A 96 1.49 7.67 -1.26
C GLY A 96 0.39 8.73 -1.31
N SER A 97 -0.86 8.31 -1.36
CA SER A 97 -2.02 9.21 -1.42
C SER A 97 -2.20 9.94 -0.08
N LEU A 98 -2.09 9.24 1.04
CA LEU A 98 -2.15 9.85 2.39
C LEU A 98 -1.07 10.92 2.57
N LEU A 99 0.16 10.66 2.12
CA LEU A 99 1.24 11.65 2.17
C LEU A 99 0.94 12.91 1.35
N VAL A 100 0.17 12.79 0.27
CA VAL A 100 -0.29 13.94 -0.51
C VAL A 100 -1.32 14.74 0.27
N GLY A 101 -2.34 14.08 0.83
CA GLY A 101 -3.36 14.73 1.66
C GLY A 101 -2.74 15.51 2.82
N LEU A 102 -1.78 14.89 3.52
CA LEU A 102 -1.02 15.50 4.61
C LEU A 102 -0.38 16.83 4.19
N VAL A 103 0.28 16.87 3.05
CA VAL A 103 1.02 18.05 2.57
C VAL A 103 0.10 19.09 1.95
N ALA A 104 -0.95 18.64 1.27
CA ALA A 104 -1.98 19.51 0.75
C ALA A 104 -2.68 20.29 1.87
N ASP A 105 -2.82 19.72 3.06
CA ASP A 105 -3.42 20.41 4.21
C ASP A 105 -2.40 21.22 5.04
N LEU A 106 -1.17 20.70 5.21
CA LEU A 106 -0.22 21.25 6.18
C LEU A 106 0.90 22.13 5.59
N ALA A 107 1.23 21.99 4.31
CA ALA A 107 2.34 22.71 3.67
C ALA A 107 1.90 23.59 2.50
N VAL A 108 0.81 23.25 1.83
CA VAL A 108 0.20 24.09 0.80
C VAL A 108 -1.17 24.52 1.33
N ARG A 109 -1.65 25.74 1.02
CA ARG A 109 -3.02 26.15 1.38
C ARG A 109 -3.70 26.77 0.17
N GLY A 110 -5.03 26.63 0.11
CA GLY A 110 -5.84 27.23 -0.94
C GLY A 110 -5.68 26.57 -2.31
N PRO A 111 -5.94 27.29 -3.42
CA PRO A 111 -6.03 26.71 -4.76
C PRO A 111 -4.75 25.98 -5.25
N ALA A 112 -3.58 26.35 -4.71
CA ALA A 112 -2.32 25.69 -5.02
C ALA A 112 -2.22 24.28 -4.39
N ALA A 113 -2.88 24.05 -3.25
CA ALA A 113 -2.95 22.74 -2.61
C ALA A 113 -3.81 21.79 -3.43
N GLU A 114 -4.97 22.29 -3.86
CA GLU A 114 -5.94 21.57 -4.70
C GLU A 114 -5.32 21.16 -6.04
N ALA A 115 -4.61 22.08 -6.72
CA ALA A 115 -3.92 21.76 -7.97
C ALA A 115 -2.76 20.76 -7.82
N ARG A 116 -2.11 20.73 -6.64
CA ARG A 116 -1.01 19.80 -6.35
C ARG A 116 -1.53 18.43 -5.92
N LEU A 117 -2.62 18.39 -5.15
CA LEU A 117 -3.39 17.19 -4.84
C LEU A 117 -3.89 16.52 -6.12
N ARG A 118 -4.54 17.29 -7.00
CA ARG A 118 -5.05 16.80 -8.29
C ARG A 118 -3.95 16.21 -9.16
N ARG A 119 -2.83 16.91 -9.34
CA ARG A 119 -1.68 16.38 -10.08
C ARG A 119 -1.07 15.15 -9.44
N ALA A 120 -1.02 15.08 -8.12
CA ALA A 120 -0.48 13.93 -7.41
C ALA A 120 -1.39 12.69 -7.53
N LEU A 121 -2.71 12.90 -7.55
CA LEU A 121 -3.71 11.86 -7.82
C LEU A 121 -3.71 11.42 -9.30
N GLU A 122 -3.49 12.34 -10.24
CA GLU A 122 -3.49 12.06 -11.69
C GLU A 122 -2.16 11.49 -12.22
N GLU A 123 -1.01 12.02 -11.76
CA GLU A 123 0.32 11.69 -12.31
C GLU A 123 1.19 10.82 -11.37
N GLY A 124 0.74 10.57 -10.14
CA GLY A 124 1.51 9.87 -9.12
C GLY A 124 2.56 10.73 -8.42
N VAL A 125 2.97 10.29 -7.21
CA VAL A 125 3.74 11.12 -6.27
C VAL A 125 5.26 10.93 -6.41
N SER A 126 6.01 12.01 -6.62
CA SER A 126 7.45 12.06 -6.37
C SER A 126 7.72 12.68 -4.99
N LEU A 127 7.90 11.84 -3.96
CA LEU A 127 8.26 12.31 -2.61
C LEU A 127 9.60 13.06 -2.56
N ARG A 128 10.44 12.99 -3.59
CA ARG A 128 11.67 13.81 -3.68
C ARG A 128 11.36 15.30 -3.82
N GLU A 129 10.21 15.65 -4.40
CA GLU A 129 9.76 17.04 -4.44
C GLU A 129 9.26 17.54 -3.08
N PHE A 130 8.79 16.62 -2.23
CA PHE A 130 8.33 16.89 -0.86
C PHE A 130 9.47 17.16 0.12
N ALA A 131 10.74 16.97 -0.29
CA ALA A 131 11.90 17.15 0.58
C ALA A 131 12.60 18.52 0.39
N ARG A 132 12.10 19.40 -0.49
CA ARG A 132 12.82 20.61 -0.92
C ARG A 132 12.06 21.89 -0.58
N GLY A 133 12.70 22.77 0.21
CA GLY A 133 12.19 24.11 0.55
C GLY A 133 11.96 24.31 2.05
N GLU A 134 11.83 25.58 2.47
CA GLU A 134 11.63 25.93 3.89
C GLU A 134 10.30 25.44 4.45
N ALA A 135 9.22 25.51 3.66
CA ALA A 135 7.90 24.99 4.05
C ALA A 135 7.95 23.48 4.37
N TYR A 136 8.64 22.70 3.54
CA TYR A 136 8.80 21.26 3.74
C TYR A 136 9.74 20.92 4.90
N ARG A 137 10.80 21.72 5.12
CA ARG A 137 11.67 21.60 6.30
C ARG A 137 10.90 21.89 7.60
N GLY A 138 10.06 22.92 7.59
CA GLY A 138 9.18 23.26 8.72
C GLY A 138 8.13 22.18 8.98
N LEU A 139 7.51 21.66 7.93
CA LEU A 139 6.56 20.54 8.03
C LEU A 139 7.23 19.30 8.61
N ARG A 140 8.40 18.90 8.09
CA ARG A 140 9.17 17.76 8.61
C ARG A 140 9.43 17.88 10.12
N ARG A 141 9.82 19.07 10.60
CA ARG A 141 10.04 19.31 12.03
C ARG A 141 8.76 19.09 12.83
N ARG A 142 7.65 19.70 12.41
CA ARG A 142 6.33 19.57 13.07
C ARG A 142 5.84 18.12 13.09
N LEU A 143 6.03 17.37 12.01
CA LEU A 143 5.67 15.95 11.93
C LEU A 143 6.49 15.10 12.90
N ASN A 144 7.81 15.32 12.95
CA ASN A 144 8.69 14.62 13.90
C ASN A 144 8.39 15.00 15.37
N GLU A 145 7.93 16.23 15.63
CA GLU A 145 7.46 16.63 16.96
C GLU A 145 6.15 15.94 17.33
N ALA A 146 5.15 15.93 16.43
CA ALA A 146 3.85 15.28 16.65
C ALA A 146 3.99 13.76 16.90
N LEU A 147 4.89 13.11 16.16
CA LEU A 147 5.18 11.67 16.28
C LEU A 147 6.37 11.38 17.20
N GLY A 148 6.83 12.36 17.99
CA GLY A 148 8.06 12.24 18.78
C GLY A 148 8.04 11.12 19.80
N TRP A 149 6.84 10.71 20.23
CA TRP A 149 6.62 9.59 21.14
C TRP A 149 7.00 8.22 20.54
N LEU A 150 7.08 8.11 19.21
CA LEU A 150 7.51 6.88 18.51
C LEU A 150 9.02 6.80 18.27
N ARG A 151 9.80 7.87 18.53
CA ARG A 151 11.22 7.93 18.15
C ARG A 151 12.05 6.79 18.74
N GLY A 152 11.81 6.46 20.01
CA GLY A 152 12.50 5.35 20.70
C GLY A 152 12.17 3.99 20.08
N GLU A 153 10.93 3.85 19.61
CA GLU A 153 10.41 2.58 19.09
C GLU A 153 10.82 2.30 17.64
N LEU A 154 10.95 3.34 16.82
CA LEU A 154 11.24 3.23 15.37
C LEU A 154 12.73 3.11 15.05
N GLY A 155 13.62 3.50 15.97
CA GLY A 155 15.07 3.58 15.74
C GLY A 155 15.49 4.62 14.68
N ALA A 156 14.59 5.53 14.32
CA ALA A 156 14.79 6.61 13.36
C ALA A 156 13.80 7.76 13.62
N GLU A 157 14.01 8.91 12.98
CA GLU A 157 12.97 9.96 12.97
C GLU A 157 11.69 9.45 12.27
N PRO A 158 10.49 9.76 12.80
CA PRO A 158 9.22 9.29 12.25
C PRO A 158 9.05 9.54 10.75
N VAL A 159 9.36 10.75 10.26
CA VAL A 159 9.26 11.07 8.83
C VAL A 159 10.24 10.25 7.98
N ASP A 160 11.44 9.95 8.50
CA ASP A 160 12.39 9.09 7.79
C ASP A 160 11.92 7.65 7.74
N PHE A 161 11.28 7.18 8.82
CA PHE A 161 10.65 5.86 8.84
C PHE A 161 9.57 5.75 7.77
N THR A 162 8.60 6.69 7.73
CA THR A 162 7.52 6.69 6.72
C THR A 162 8.07 6.77 5.29
N TYR A 163 9.13 7.57 5.06
CA TYR A 163 9.78 7.63 3.75
C TYR A 163 10.44 6.30 3.38
N ARG A 164 11.14 5.65 4.32
CA ARG A 164 11.73 4.32 4.10
C ARG A 164 10.65 3.29 3.84
N ALA A 165 9.52 3.33 4.55
CA ALA A 165 8.38 2.45 4.32
C ALA A 165 7.86 2.58 2.88
N TYR A 166 7.62 3.81 2.43
CA TYR A 166 7.23 4.08 1.04
C TYR A 166 8.24 3.53 0.02
N VAL A 167 9.54 3.75 0.25
CA VAL A 167 10.60 3.21 -0.63
C VAL A 167 10.60 1.67 -0.61
N THR A 168 10.42 1.04 0.55
CA THR A 168 10.35 -0.42 0.69
C THR A 168 9.17 -0.99 -0.09
N LEU A 169 7.97 -0.42 0.04
CA LEU A 169 6.78 -0.79 -0.75
C LEU A 169 6.98 -0.56 -2.25
N SER A 170 7.85 0.37 -2.63
CA SER A 170 8.17 0.69 -4.03
C SER A 170 9.19 -0.25 -4.67
N ARG A 171 10.04 -0.93 -3.89
CA ARG A 171 11.14 -1.76 -4.44
C ARG A 171 10.65 -2.91 -5.32
N PRO A 172 9.64 -3.70 -4.93
CA PRO A 172 9.13 -4.78 -5.78
C PRO A 172 8.61 -4.28 -7.14
N LEU A 173 8.14 -3.02 -7.19
CA LEU A 173 7.63 -2.39 -8.41
C LEU A 173 8.75 -1.83 -9.31
N GLN A 174 9.91 -1.50 -8.75
CA GLN A 174 11.06 -0.94 -9.50
C GLN A 174 11.92 -2.02 -10.17
N VAL A 175 11.77 -3.28 -9.76
CA VAL A 175 12.42 -4.43 -10.41
C VAL A 175 11.62 -4.86 -11.66
N ALA A 176 10.43 -4.32 -11.88
CA ALA A 176 9.79 -4.29 -13.19
C ALA A 176 10.45 -3.17 -14.03
N PRO A 177 11.15 -3.48 -15.13
CA PRO A 177 11.85 -2.46 -15.91
C PRO A 177 10.86 -1.57 -16.67
N GLY A 178 10.93 -0.25 -16.45
CA GLY A 178 10.34 0.77 -17.35
C GLY A 178 10.20 2.17 -16.73
N ARG A 179 10.86 3.19 -17.31
CA ARG A 179 10.93 4.59 -16.85
C ARG A 179 9.65 5.38 -17.19
N GLY A 180 9.23 6.33 -16.34
CA GLY A 180 8.20 7.34 -16.67
C GLY A 180 8.60 8.24 -17.85
N LYS A 181 7.73 9.05 -18.46
CA LYS A 181 6.37 9.55 -18.16
C LYS A 181 5.67 9.76 -19.52
N GLY A 182 4.37 9.46 -19.64
CA GLY A 182 3.73 9.32 -20.96
C GLY A 182 4.31 8.10 -21.68
N ALA A 183 3.54 7.35 -22.46
CA ALA A 183 3.91 5.97 -22.80
C ALA A 183 4.07 5.02 -21.58
N LEU A 184 4.12 5.51 -20.32
CA LEU A 184 4.09 4.71 -19.07
C LEU A 184 2.70 4.13 -18.80
N ALA A 185 1.65 4.91 -19.13
CA ALA A 185 0.27 4.46 -19.21
C ALA A 185 0.01 3.59 -20.45
N GLU A 186 0.80 3.75 -21.51
CA GLU A 186 0.69 2.98 -22.77
C GLU A 186 1.44 1.62 -22.66
N ALA A 187 2.40 1.50 -21.74
CA ALA A 187 3.06 0.25 -21.35
C ALA A 187 2.28 -0.51 -20.25
N MET A 188 1.39 0.17 -19.53
CA MET A 188 0.33 -0.51 -18.79
C MET A 188 -0.73 -1.08 -19.74
N ASP A 189 -0.79 -0.65 -21.01
CA ASP A 189 -1.83 -1.01 -21.99
C ASP A 189 -1.57 -2.37 -22.68
N ASP A 190 -0.35 -2.91 -22.58
CA ASP A 190 -0.08 -4.36 -22.66
C ASP A 190 -0.33 -5.01 -21.28
N VAL A 191 -1.43 -4.64 -20.58
CA VAL A 191 -1.78 -4.85 -19.15
C VAL A 191 -1.36 -6.19 -18.53
N VAL A 192 -1.23 -7.25 -19.32
CA VAL A 192 -0.91 -8.61 -18.89
C VAL A 192 0.21 -9.22 -19.75
N GLY A 193 1.14 -8.38 -20.21
CA GLY A 193 2.42 -8.79 -20.76
C GLY A 193 3.35 -9.27 -19.65
N LEU A 194 2.95 -10.31 -18.92
CA LEU A 194 3.84 -11.09 -18.05
C LEU A 194 4.53 -12.18 -18.90
N PRO A 195 5.74 -11.97 -19.47
CA PRO A 195 6.63 -13.09 -19.70
C PRO A 195 7.40 -13.40 -18.41
N PRO A 196 7.72 -14.69 -18.23
CA PRO A 196 7.98 -15.30 -16.93
C PRO A 196 9.27 -14.74 -16.35
N SER A 197 9.18 -14.10 -15.19
CA SER A 197 9.79 -14.71 -14.01
C SER A 197 9.55 -13.88 -12.75
N ILE A 198 8.42 -14.21 -12.13
CA ILE A 198 8.46 -14.56 -10.71
C ILE A 198 9.60 -15.58 -10.45
N GLY A 199 10.04 -16.37 -11.45
CA GLY A 199 11.25 -17.22 -11.53
C GLY A 199 12.63 -16.66 -11.13
N SER A 200 12.81 -15.38 -10.76
CA SER A 200 14.04 -14.96 -10.04
C SER A 200 13.83 -14.77 -8.53
N CYS A 201 12.57 -14.67 -8.09
CA CYS A 201 12.14 -14.88 -6.70
C CYS A 201 11.61 -16.31 -6.44
N LEU A 202 11.34 -17.09 -7.49
CA LEU A 202 10.93 -18.50 -7.51
C LEU A 202 12.04 -19.37 -8.14
N ASP A 203 13.31 -19.11 -7.83
CA ASP A 203 14.32 -20.14 -8.01
C ASP A 203 14.18 -21.10 -6.82
N TYR A 204 13.25 -22.04 -6.92
CA TYR A 204 13.03 -23.08 -5.92
C TYR A 204 14.14 -24.13 -6.02
N GLY A 205 15.33 -23.77 -5.53
CA GLY A 205 16.25 -24.76 -4.99
C GLY A 205 15.66 -25.35 -3.69
N GLU A 206 15.72 -26.67 -3.56
CA GLU A 206 15.22 -27.53 -2.46
C GLU A 206 14.36 -26.83 -1.37
N GLY A 207 13.03 -26.89 -1.56
CA GLY A 207 12.01 -26.59 -0.54
C GLY A 207 10.94 -25.57 -0.98
N GLU A 208 10.05 -25.94 -1.90
CA GLU A 208 8.95 -25.09 -2.42
C GLU A 208 8.10 -24.45 -1.32
N GLU A 209 7.74 -25.22 -0.29
CA GLU A 209 6.99 -24.73 0.86
C GLU A 209 7.77 -23.67 1.65
N GLY A 210 9.09 -23.84 1.79
CA GLY A 210 9.95 -22.92 2.53
C GLY A 210 10.06 -21.54 1.87
N ALA A 211 10.15 -21.48 0.55
CA ALA A 211 10.17 -20.21 -0.17
C ALA A 211 8.79 -19.53 -0.22
N LEU A 212 7.69 -20.30 -0.31
CA LEU A 212 6.33 -19.77 -0.18
C LEU A 212 6.08 -19.16 1.21
N ARG A 213 6.47 -19.86 2.29
CA ARG A 213 6.41 -19.33 3.67
C ARG A 213 7.18 -18.01 3.80
N ARG A 214 8.41 -17.94 3.26
CA ARG A 214 9.21 -16.70 3.26
C ARG A 214 8.56 -15.57 2.46
N LEU A 215 7.83 -15.89 1.39
CA LEU A 215 7.13 -14.92 0.57
C LEU A 215 5.92 -14.32 1.31
N LEU A 216 5.04 -15.19 1.82
CA LEU A 216 3.85 -14.79 2.59
C LEU A 216 4.23 -14.00 3.84
N ARG A 217 5.33 -14.37 4.49
CA ARG A 217 5.89 -13.61 5.60
C ARG A 217 6.30 -12.19 5.20
N ARG A 218 6.99 -12.03 4.06
CA ARG A 218 7.37 -10.70 3.54
C ARG A 218 6.15 -9.85 3.20
N MET A 219 5.07 -10.47 2.68
CA MET A 219 3.80 -9.78 2.45
C MET A 219 3.20 -9.27 3.75
N HIS A 220 3.16 -10.12 4.78
CA HIS A 220 2.60 -9.78 6.07
C HIS A 220 3.34 -8.58 6.67
N MET A 221 4.68 -8.61 6.71
CA MET A 221 5.47 -7.46 7.16
C MET A 221 5.24 -6.20 6.31
N ALA A 222 4.97 -6.33 5.01
CA ALA A 222 4.68 -5.20 4.14
C ALA A 222 3.32 -4.55 4.46
N VAL A 223 2.33 -5.37 4.81
CA VAL A 223 1.00 -4.91 5.25
C VAL A 223 1.13 -4.20 6.60
N ASP A 224 1.78 -4.80 7.59
CA ASP A 224 1.94 -4.14 8.90
C ASP A 224 2.73 -2.84 8.78
N LEU A 225 3.75 -2.81 7.90
CA LEU A 225 4.52 -1.61 7.59
C LEU A 225 3.65 -0.52 6.97
N ALA A 226 2.73 -0.90 6.08
CA ALA A 226 1.77 0.02 5.49
C ALA A 226 0.77 0.52 6.54
N ARG A 227 0.19 -0.37 7.35
CA ARG A 227 -0.71 -0.04 8.47
C ARG A 227 -0.09 0.97 9.43
N LEU A 228 1.09 0.66 9.96
CA LEU A 228 1.84 1.56 10.84
C LEU A 228 2.09 2.92 10.18
N SER A 229 2.55 2.92 8.93
CA SER A 229 2.86 4.16 8.22
C SER A 229 1.62 5.01 7.92
N ASN A 230 0.50 4.38 7.58
CA ASN A 230 -0.78 5.04 7.37
C ASN A 230 -1.28 5.67 8.67
N GLY A 231 -1.30 4.91 9.77
CA GLY A 231 -1.68 5.39 11.09
C GLY A 231 -0.83 6.59 11.52
N MET A 232 0.50 6.52 11.37
CA MET A 232 1.39 7.65 11.66
C MET A 232 1.04 8.92 10.86
N VAL A 233 0.71 8.78 9.57
CA VAL A 233 0.33 9.91 8.71
C VAL A 233 -1.01 10.51 9.14
N LEU A 234 -2.01 9.67 9.40
CA LEU A 234 -3.34 10.08 9.84
C LEU A 234 -3.29 10.76 11.21
N TYR A 235 -2.57 10.17 12.17
CA TYR A 235 -2.36 10.74 13.50
C TYR A 235 -1.67 12.10 13.43
N ALA A 236 -0.55 12.20 12.71
CA ALA A 236 0.20 13.44 12.60
C ALA A 236 -0.62 14.54 11.92
N TRP A 237 -1.41 14.18 10.91
CA TRP A 237 -2.36 15.10 10.30
C TRP A 237 -3.38 15.59 11.34
N GLY A 238 -4.11 14.68 11.98
CA GLY A 238 -5.20 15.01 12.91
C GLY A 238 -4.73 15.85 14.08
N TYR A 239 -3.58 15.49 14.64
CA TYR A 239 -2.94 16.22 15.74
C TYR A 239 -2.56 17.66 15.33
N LEU A 240 -1.98 17.84 14.14
CA LEU A 240 -1.48 19.14 13.68
C LEU A 240 -2.57 20.06 13.14
N THR A 241 -3.64 19.51 12.57
CA THR A 241 -4.80 20.28 12.09
C THR A 241 -5.80 20.56 13.19
N LYS A 242 -5.84 19.73 14.24
CA LYS A 242 -6.91 19.69 15.27
C LYS A 242 -8.29 19.46 14.64
N ALA A 243 -8.31 18.75 13.51
CA ALA A 243 -9.50 18.50 12.72
C ALA A 243 -10.32 17.29 13.24
N VAL A 244 -9.69 16.44 14.05
CA VAL A 244 -10.29 15.28 14.71
C VAL A 244 -10.28 15.50 16.22
N ASP A 245 -11.17 14.82 16.93
CA ASP A 245 -11.25 14.86 18.38
C ASP A 245 -10.16 13.98 19.06
N GLU A 246 -10.10 14.08 20.38
CA GLU A 246 -9.11 13.35 21.18
C GLU A 246 -9.37 11.83 21.17
N GLU A 247 -10.64 11.40 21.07
CA GLU A 247 -11.02 9.99 20.98
C GLU A 247 -10.50 9.35 19.68
N ALA A 248 -10.66 10.03 18.54
CA ALA A 248 -10.12 9.57 17.26
C ALA A 248 -8.58 9.56 17.26
N LEU A 249 -7.93 10.52 17.93
CA LEU A 249 -6.46 10.51 18.05
C LEU A 249 -5.96 9.36 18.92
N GLU A 250 -6.66 9.05 20.00
CA GLU A 250 -6.29 7.92 20.86
C GLU A 250 -6.52 6.59 20.15
N SER A 251 -7.63 6.43 19.42
CA SER A 251 -7.86 5.25 18.59
C SER A 251 -6.75 5.05 17.54
N LEU A 252 -6.34 6.13 16.85
CA LEU A 252 -5.19 6.07 15.93
C LEU A 252 -3.89 5.71 16.64
N ARG A 253 -3.69 6.18 17.87
CA ARG A 253 -2.51 5.88 18.67
C ARG A 253 -2.48 4.40 19.05
N GLU A 254 -3.58 3.85 19.53
CA GLU A 254 -3.72 2.42 19.87
C GLU A 254 -3.44 1.55 18.63
N SER A 255 -4.02 1.91 17.48
CA SER A 255 -3.77 1.23 16.20
C SER A 255 -2.30 1.27 15.77
N ILE A 256 -1.61 2.41 15.95
CA ILE A 256 -0.16 2.53 15.68
C ILE A 256 0.64 1.62 16.61
N GLU A 257 0.30 1.59 17.91
CA GLU A 257 1.00 0.77 18.90
C GLU A 257 0.80 -0.73 18.62
N GLU A 258 -0.40 -1.14 18.21
CA GLU A 258 -0.71 -2.50 17.76
C GLU A 258 0.10 -2.89 16.52
N ALA A 259 0.04 -2.09 15.45
CA ALA A 259 0.78 -2.36 14.21
C ALA A 259 2.32 -2.40 14.42
N LEU A 260 2.83 -1.62 15.38
CA LEU A 260 4.23 -1.65 15.77
C LEU A 260 4.59 -2.96 16.49
N ASN A 261 3.70 -3.48 17.35
CA ASN A 261 3.88 -4.76 18.02
C ASN A 261 3.82 -5.92 17.02
N ASP A 262 2.87 -5.90 16.10
CA ASP A 262 2.76 -6.90 15.02
C ASP A 262 4.06 -6.98 14.19
N LEU A 263 4.60 -5.82 13.79
CA LEU A 263 5.88 -5.74 13.08
C LEU A 263 7.07 -6.30 13.88
N ARG A 264 7.04 -6.15 15.22
CA ARG A 264 8.11 -6.66 16.09
C ARG A 264 8.04 -8.15 16.21
N ASP A 265 6.85 -8.69 16.41
CA ASP A 265 6.65 -10.12 16.54
C ASP A 265 6.95 -10.81 15.20
N ALA A 266 6.51 -10.21 14.09
CA ALA A 266 6.87 -10.65 12.75
C ALA A 266 8.40 -10.60 12.47
N ARG A 267 9.17 -9.75 13.16
CA ARG A 267 10.64 -9.71 13.08
C ARG A 267 11.34 -10.68 14.04
N ARG A 268 10.82 -10.90 15.25
CA ARG A 268 11.42 -11.85 16.21
C ARG A 268 11.40 -13.27 15.71
N ASP A 269 10.37 -13.63 14.95
CA ASP A 269 10.32 -14.88 14.19
C ASP A 269 11.44 -14.99 13.13
N GLU A 270 12.27 -13.95 12.86
CA GLU A 270 13.38 -13.96 11.87
C GLU A 270 14.66 -14.53 12.51
N GLU A 271 14.78 -14.45 13.84
CA GLU A 271 15.98 -14.78 14.60
C GLU A 271 15.92 -16.15 15.29
N ALA A 272 14.75 -16.80 15.28
CA ALA A 272 14.49 -18.13 15.85
C ALA A 272 14.51 -19.22 14.78
#